data_AF-A0A4U3ADJ6-F1
#
_entry.id   AF-A0A4U3ADJ6-F1
#
_cell.length_a   1.000
_cell.length_b   1.000
_cell.length_c   1.000
_cell.angle_alpha   90.00
_cell.angle_beta   90.00
_cell.angle_gamma   90.00
#
_symmetry.space_group_name_H-M   'P 1'
#
loop_
_entity.id
_entity.type
_entity.pdbx_description
1 polymer ?
#
loop_
_entity_poly.entity_id
_entity_poly.type
_entity_poly.pdbx_seq_one_letter_code
_entity_poly.pdbx_strand_id
1 'polypeptide(L)'
;MTTELYGTHYNEIKGYRVIEGKDSYNHYFGGQDCDLPLCKLCNEKMHQIFSLDLKDDRLVELKNDEMNVLPFVSCLNCSMVWEPQYFQLSNGGKTVQIIKQDNTEDWIMENEDKLPVDLPKTNVKLTNMKNEDIPTDEDRYWEAFDLFGSEYVCRLLGAPLYDDVPEDLGCPTCSKKMKYVATITQDLEERELISVVDFQFGEMNIYYYLCKDCSVMKTEIQGT
;
A
#
# COMPACT_ATOMS: atom_id res chain seq x y z
N MET A 1 6.99 22.94 3.46
CA MET A 1 7.26 22.60 2.05
C MET A 1 5.94 22.15 1.48
N THR A 2 5.38 22.92 0.56
CA THR A 2 4.30 22.46 -0.33
C THR A 2 4.84 21.26 -1.07
N THR A 3 4.20 20.10 -0.91
CA THR A 3 4.50 18.93 -1.72
C THR A 3 3.95 19.24 -3.11
N GLU A 4 4.80 19.27 -4.13
CA GLU A 4 4.34 19.38 -5.52
C GLU A 4 4.09 17.95 -6.04
N LEU A 5 3.11 17.77 -6.92
CA LEU A 5 2.76 16.46 -7.49
C LEU A 5 3.88 15.91 -8.37
N TYR A 6 4.65 16.79 -8.99
CA TYR A 6 5.81 16.48 -9.81
C TYR A 6 6.90 17.53 -9.63
N GLY A 7 8.13 17.20 -10.04
CA GLY A 7 9.24 18.14 -10.06
C GLY A 7 10.60 17.47 -9.96
N THR A 8 11.64 18.22 -10.32
CA THR A 8 13.04 17.73 -10.31
C THR A 8 13.55 17.28 -8.94
N HIS A 9 12.88 17.68 -7.85
CA HIS A 9 13.16 17.23 -6.49
C HIS A 9 12.94 15.72 -6.30
N TYR A 10 12.20 15.05 -7.20
CA TYR A 10 12.00 13.61 -7.19
C TYR A 10 13.15 12.78 -7.80
N ASN A 11 14.08 13.39 -8.55
CA ASN A 11 15.17 12.67 -9.23
C ASN A 11 16.08 11.84 -8.31
N GLU A 12 16.25 12.27 -7.06
CA GLU A 12 17.15 11.62 -6.11
C GLU A 12 16.43 10.63 -5.19
N ILE A 13 15.10 10.55 -5.26
CA ILE A 13 14.31 9.70 -4.36
C ILE A 13 14.22 8.29 -4.95
N LYS A 14 14.84 7.34 -4.25
CA LYS A 14 14.80 5.93 -4.63
C LYS A 14 13.47 5.31 -4.26
N GLY A 15 12.85 4.66 -5.23
CA GLY A 15 11.69 3.80 -5.04
C GLY A 15 11.78 2.55 -5.90
N TYR A 16 10.81 1.67 -5.69
CA TYR A 16 10.77 0.34 -6.29
C TYR A 16 9.38 0.04 -6.83
N ARG A 17 9.34 -0.68 -7.95
CA ARG A 17 8.16 -1.43 -8.36
C ARG A 17 8.14 -2.75 -7.60
N VAL A 18 6.97 -3.14 -7.11
CA VAL A 18 6.73 -4.48 -6.56
C VAL A 18 6.04 -5.29 -7.66
N ILE A 19 6.70 -6.37 -8.09
CA ILE A 19 6.22 -7.23 -9.18
C ILE A 19 6.30 -8.69 -8.77
N GLU A 20 5.41 -9.53 -9.30
CA GLU A 20 5.45 -10.96 -9.06
C GLU A 20 6.81 -11.57 -9.45
N GLY A 21 7.34 -12.44 -8.59
CA GLY A 21 8.61 -13.12 -8.83
C GLY A 21 9.39 -13.40 -7.56
N LYS A 22 10.56 -14.02 -7.73
CA LYS A 22 11.45 -14.35 -6.62
C LYS A 22 12.43 -13.22 -6.34
N ASP A 23 12.63 -12.93 -5.06
CA ASP A 23 13.67 -12.06 -4.54
C ASP A 23 14.61 -12.86 -3.62
N SER A 24 15.73 -12.25 -3.25
CA SER A 24 16.62 -12.72 -2.18
C SER A 24 15.98 -12.60 -0.80
N TYR A 25 15.01 -11.70 -0.64
CA TYR A 25 14.24 -11.48 0.59
C TYR A 25 12.82 -12.03 0.45
N ASN A 26 12.17 -12.29 1.58
CA ASN A 26 10.87 -12.96 1.60
C ASN A 26 9.70 -11.95 1.53
N HIS A 27 9.58 -11.25 0.41
CA HIS A 27 8.42 -10.40 0.11
C HIS A 27 7.33 -11.20 -0.57
N TYR A 28 6.06 -10.97 -0.22
CA TYR A 28 4.95 -11.68 -0.84
C TYR A 28 3.67 -10.84 -0.88
N PHE A 29 2.84 -11.16 -1.87
CA PHE A 29 1.45 -10.74 -1.98
C PHE A 29 0.57 -11.78 -1.26
N GLY A 30 -0.52 -11.33 -0.64
CA GLY A 30 -1.52 -12.18 0.01
C GLY A 30 -1.00 -12.98 1.20
N GLY A 31 -1.68 -14.08 1.54
CA GLY A 31 -1.32 -15.01 2.61
C GLY A 31 -1.89 -14.66 3.99
N GLN A 32 -1.69 -15.57 4.96
CA GLN A 32 -2.27 -15.52 6.31
C GLN A 32 -1.24 -15.40 7.43
N ASP A 33 -0.07 -14.84 7.13
CA ASP A 33 1.07 -14.81 8.06
C ASP A 33 0.91 -13.79 9.20
N CYS A 34 0.02 -12.81 9.04
CA CYS A 34 -0.33 -11.83 10.06
C CYS A 34 -1.65 -12.17 10.76
N ASP A 35 -1.73 -11.82 12.03
CA ASP A 35 -2.96 -11.79 12.81
C ASP A 35 -3.69 -10.49 12.48
N LEU A 36 -4.74 -10.60 11.66
CA LEU A 36 -5.49 -9.49 11.09
C LEU A 36 -6.83 -9.32 11.82
N PRO A 37 -7.27 -8.07 12.06
CA PRO A 37 -8.55 -7.83 12.70
C PRO A 37 -9.71 -8.09 11.74
N LEU A 38 -10.93 -8.22 12.29
CA LEU A 38 -12.15 -8.20 11.48
C LEU A 38 -12.50 -6.77 11.08
N CYS A 39 -12.91 -6.58 9.84
CA CYS A 39 -13.49 -5.32 9.37
C CYS A 39 -14.81 -5.08 10.12
N LYS A 40 -15.00 -3.86 10.63
CA LYS A 40 -16.20 -3.50 11.40
C LYS A 40 -17.49 -3.50 10.58
N LEU A 41 -17.40 -3.34 9.26
CA LEU A 41 -18.55 -3.25 8.36
C LEU A 41 -18.97 -4.62 7.83
N CYS A 42 -18.09 -5.30 7.08
CA CYS A 42 -18.44 -6.59 6.47
C CYS A 42 -18.21 -7.81 7.39
N ASN A 43 -17.56 -7.62 8.55
CA ASN A 43 -17.23 -8.68 9.52
C ASN A 43 -16.36 -9.83 8.96
N GLU A 44 -15.70 -9.62 7.82
CA GLU A 44 -14.64 -10.49 7.30
C GLU A 44 -13.27 -10.03 7.84
N LYS A 45 -12.26 -10.91 7.79
CA LYS A 45 -10.88 -10.48 8.08
C LYS A 45 -10.45 -9.43 7.08
N MET A 46 -9.69 -8.44 7.54
CA MET A 46 -9.05 -7.50 6.64
C MET A 46 -8.07 -8.22 5.71
N HIS A 47 -7.86 -7.70 4.50
CA HIS A 47 -6.95 -8.31 3.53
C HIS A 47 -5.52 -7.89 3.87
N GLN A 48 -4.61 -8.86 3.94
CA GLN A 48 -3.18 -8.61 3.81
C GLN A 48 -2.85 -8.60 2.33
N ILE A 49 -2.57 -7.42 1.78
CA ILE A 49 -2.30 -7.22 0.35
C ILE A 49 -0.84 -7.59 0.06
N PHE A 50 0.10 -6.99 0.79
CA PHE A 50 1.51 -7.36 0.74
C PHE A 50 2.08 -7.54 2.14
N SER A 51 3.17 -8.29 2.24
CA SER A 51 4.03 -8.32 3.41
C SER A 51 5.49 -8.20 2.96
N LEU A 52 6.14 -7.14 3.45
CA LEU A 52 7.52 -6.81 3.11
C LEU A 52 8.48 -7.29 4.20
N ASP A 53 9.54 -7.98 3.79
CA ASP A 53 10.63 -8.39 4.67
C ASP A 53 11.53 -7.18 5.00
N LEU A 54 11.46 -6.71 6.26
CA LEU A 54 12.28 -5.60 6.73
C LEU A 54 13.73 -5.99 7.02
N LYS A 55 14.16 -7.23 6.73
CA LYS A 55 15.59 -7.54 6.63
C LYS A 55 16.20 -6.99 5.35
N ASP A 56 15.40 -6.70 4.34
CA ASP A 56 15.85 -6.09 3.09
C ASP A 56 16.50 -4.72 3.32
N ASP A 57 17.78 -4.59 2.99
CA ASP A 57 18.54 -3.35 3.16
C ASP A 57 18.03 -2.22 2.25
N ARG A 58 17.30 -2.53 1.17
CA ARG A 58 16.60 -1.53 0.36
C ARG A 58 15.53 -0.78 1.16
N LEU A 59 15.02 -1.39 2.24
CA LEU A 59 13.96 -0.88 3.09
C LEU A 59 14.49 -0.35 4.43
N VAL A 60 15.80 -0.09 4.55
CA VAL A 60 16.44 0.40 5.79
C VAL A 60 15.74 1.62 6.39
N GLU A 61 15.17 2.48 5.56
CA GLU A 61 14.46 3.67 6.02
C GLU A 61 13.09 3.40 6.63
N LEU A 62 12.55 2.18 6.50
CA LEU A 62 11.31 1.72 7.11
C LEU A 62 11.55 0.91 8.39
N LYS A 63 12.78 0.43 8.60
CA LYS A 63 13.15 -0.40 9.76
C LYS A 63 12.99 0.38 11.07
N ASN A 64 12.49 -0.31 12.09
CA ASN A 64 12.61 0.05 13.49
C ASN A 64 12.92 -1.24 14.29
N ASP A 65 13.26 -1.11 15.57
CA ASP A 65 13.64 -2.27 16.39
C ASP A 65 12.46 -3.21 16.72
N GLU A 66 11.22 -2.79 16.44
CA GLU A 66 9.99 -3.52 16.79
C GLU A 66 9.41 -4.35 15.63
N MET A 67 9.82 -4.09 14.39
CA MET A 67 9.25 -4.68 13.18
C MET A 67 10.27 -5.47 12.36
N ASN A 68 9.92 -6.71 12.01
CA ASN A 68 10.66 -7.57 11.10
C ASN A 68 9.96 -7.72 9.75
N VAL A 69 8.66 -7.48 9.72
CA VAL A 69 7.83 -7.43 8.52
C VAL A 69 6.98 -6.18 8.53
N LEU A 70 6.62 -5.68 7.35
CA LEU A 70 5.66 -4.59 7.20
C LEU A 70 4.49 -5.08 6.34
N PRO A 71 3.33 -5.38 6.94
CA PRO A 71 2.14 -5.75 6.18
C PRO A 71 1.42 -4.51 5.66
N PHE A 72 0.91 -4.59 4.44
CA PHE A 72 -0.05 -3.64 3.88
C PHE A 72 -1.44 -4.26 3.98
N VAL A 73 -2.31 -3.61 4.76
CA VAL A 73 -3.62 -4.14 5.14
C VAL A 73 -4.71 -3.15 4.79
N SER A 74 -5.81 -3.62 4.20
CA SER A 74 -7.06 -2.86 4.05
C SER A 74 -8.23 -3.84 3.83
N CYS A 75 -9.46 -3.36 3.93
CA CYS A 75 -10.63 -4.17 3.60
C CYS A 75 -11.10 -3.85 2.18
N LEU A 76 -10.75 -4.70 1.22
CA LEU A 76 -11.03 -4.46 -0.20
C LEU A 76 -12.48 -4.79 -0.61
N ASN A 77 -13.24 -5.47 0.26
CA ASN A 77 -14.60 -5.96 -0.05
C ASN A 77 -15.73 -5.04 0.44
N CYS A 78 -15.44 -3.85 0.97
CA CYS A 78 -16.47 -2.92 1.44
C CYS A 78 -15.94 -1.48 1.51
N SER A 79 -16.85 -0.51 1.66
CA SER A 79 -16.57 0.93 1.71
C SER A 79 -15.64 1.40 2.83
N MET A 80 -15.29 0.54 3.78
CA MET A 80 -14.32 0.84 4.85
C MET A 80 -12.95 1.29 4.31
N VAL A 81 -12.59 0.87 3.08
CA VAL A 81 -11.37 1.33 2.41
C VAL A 81 -11.41 2.78 1.96
N TRP A 82 -12.59 3.37 1.77
CA TRP A 82 -12.75 4.72 1.22
C TRP A 82 -12.34 5.82 2.21
N GLU A 83 -12.36 5.52 3.51
CA GLU A 83 -11.97 6.46 4.56
C GLU A 83 -10.59 6.12 5.14
N PRO A 84 -9.89 7.10 5.75
CA PRO A 84 -8.62 6.83 6.41
C PRO A 84 -8.73 5.82 7.54
N GLN A 85 -7.84 4.82 7.53
CA GLN A 85 -7.76 3.78 8.55
C GLN A 85 -6.38 3.80 9.21
N TYR A 86 -6.35 3.52 10.51
CA TYR A 86 -5.13 3.55 11.32
C TYR A 86 -4.97 2.22 12.05
N PHE A 87 -3.79 1.63 11.91
CA PHE A 87 -3.44 0.34 12.46
C PHE A 87 -2.21 0.41 13.35
N GLN A 88 -2.29 -0.21 14.52
CA GLN A 88 -1.14 -0.49 15.35
C GLN A 88 -0.51 -1.79 14.88
N LEU A 89 0.79 -1.74 14.59
CA LEU A 89 1.60 -2.91 14.31
C LEU A 89 2.35 -3.32 15.57
N SER A 90 2.40 -4.62 15.83
CA SER A 90 3.11 -5.20 16.98
C SER A 90 3.64 -6.60 16.65
N ASN A 91 4.38 -7.21 17.57
CA ASN A 91 4.93 -8.56 17.43
C ASN A 91 5.76 -8.73 16.14
N GLY A 92 6.76 -7.87 15.93
CA GLY A 92 7.55 -7.92 14.70
C GLY A 92 6.80 -7.44 13.46
N GLY A 93 5.66 -6.76 13.62
CA GLY A 93 4.78 -6.34 12.53
C GLY A 93 3.71 -7.38 12.14
N LYS A 94 3.66 -8.54 12.80
CA LYS A 94 2.72 -9.63 12.47
C LYS A 94 1.35 -9.52 13.09
N THR A 95 1.16 -8.66 14.09
CA THR A 95 -0.15 -8.45 14.71
C THR A 95 -0.63 -7.05 14.38
N VAL A 96 -1.79 -6.97 13.73
CA VAL A 96 -2.40 -5.74 13.26
C VAL A 96 -3.65 -5.47 14.08
N GLN A 97 -3.75 -4.28 14.68
CA GLN A 97 -4.91 -3.87 15.47
C GLN A 97 -5.46 -2.54 14.95
N ILE A 98 -6.79 -2.45 14.80
CA ILE A 98 -7.44 -1.19 14.42
C ILE A 98 -7.33 -0.20 15.57
N ILE A 99 -6.71 0.95 15.32
CA ILE A 99 -6.72 2.12 16.21
C ILE A 99 -7.96 2.96 15.91
N LYS A 100 -8.15 3.30 14.62
CA LYS A 100 -9.22 4.14 14.14
C LYS A 100 -9.63 3.69 12.74
N GLN A 101 -10.93 3.68 12.51
CA GLN A 101 -11.57 3.41 11.22
C GLN A 101 -12.81 4.27 11.21
N ASP A 102 -12.88 5.18 10.26
CA ASP A 102 -14.08 5.94 9.96
C ASP A 102 -14.78 5.29 8.76
N ASN A 103 -16.06 5.57 8.59
CA ASN A 103 -16.84 5.07 7.47
C ASN A 103 -18.01 6.02 7.24
N THR A 104 -18.21 6.43 6.00
CA THR A 104 -19.30 7.34 5.60
C THR A 104 -20.43 6.61 4.89
N GLU A 105 -20.20 5.39 4.42
CA GLU A 105 -21.11 4.61 3.58
C GLU A 105 -21.22 3.17 4.07
N ASP A 106 -22.41 2.56 4.08
CA ASP A 106 -22.59 1.15 4.48
C ASP A 106 -22.68 0.22 3.26
N TRP A 107 -21.66 0.27 2.38
CA TRP A 107 -21.60 -0.53 1.16
C TRP A 107 -20.68 -1.75 1.31
N ILE A 108 -21.18 -2.93 0.90
CA ILE A 108 -20.44 -4.19 0.91
C ILE A 108 -20.55 -4.79 -0.49
N MET A 109 -19.41 -5.24 -1.04
CA MET A 109 -19.34 -5.84 -2.36
C MET A 109 -20.17 -7.12 -2.45
N GLU A 110 -20.82 -7.32 -3.60
CA GLU A 110 -21.62 -8.52 -3.87
C GLU A 110 -20.73 -9.76 -3.89
N ASN A 111 -21.27 -10.91 -3.47
CA ASN A 111 -20.47 -12.13 -3.28
C ASN A 111 -19.77 -12.63 -4.55
N GLU A 112 -20.28 -12.28 -5.73
CA GLU A 112 -19.71 -12.68 -7.02
C GLU A 112 -18.45 -11.88 -7.36
N ASP A 113 -18.34 -10.65 -6.88
CA ASP A 113 -17.24 -9.72 -7.15
C ASP A 113 -16.22 -9.62 -6.00
N LYS A 114 -16.51 -10.26 -4.86
CA LYS A 114 -15.62 -10.22 -3.69
C LYS A 114 -14.26 -10.83 -4.00
N LEU A 115 -13.22 -10.11 -3.60
CA LEU A 115 -11.90 -10.69 -3.48
C LEU A 115 -11.89 -11.76 -2.38
N PRO A 116 -11.14 -12.86 -2.56
CA PRO A 116 -11.04 -13.91 -1.56
C PRO A 116 -10.40 -13.40 -0.27
N VAL A 117 -10.97 -13.81 0.86
CA VAL A 117 -10.38 -13.62 2.19
C VAL A 117 -9.95 -14.98 2.72
N ASP A 118 -8.66 -15.30 2.82
CA ASP A 118 -7.50 -14.44 2.54
C ASP A 118 -7.06 -14.45 1.06
N LEU A 119 -6.36 -13.39 0.63
CA LEU A 119 -5.80 -13.32 -0.73
C LEU A 119 -4.80 -14.47 -0.96
N PRO A 120 -4.82 -15.12 -2.14
CA PRO A 120 -3.84 -16.14 -2.52
C PRO A 120 -2.41 -15.63 -2.41
N LYS A 121 -1.50 -16.49 -1.96
CA LYS A 121 -0.12 -16.11 -1.70
C LYS A 121 0.76 -16.33 -2.93
N THR A 122 1.54 -15.32 -3.30
CA THR A 122 2.63 -15.43 -4.28
C THR A 122 3.84 -14.59 -3.86
N ASN A 123 5.03 -14.95 -4.33
CA ASN A 123 6.24 -14.17 -4.03
C ASN A 123 6.30 -12.95 -4.93
N VAL A 124 6.83 -11.86 -4.38
CA VAL A 124 7.11 -10.65 -5.14
C VAL A 124 8.56 -10.25 -4.97
N LYS A 125 9.05 -9.44 -5.89
CA LYS A 125 10.39 -8.88 -5.86
C LYS A 125 10.35 -7.37 -6.05
N LEU A 126 11.37 -6.71 -5.52
CA LEU A 126 11.52 -5.27 -5.68
C LEU A 126 12.46 -5.00 -6.85
N THR A 127 11.98 -4.26 -7.84
CA THR A 127 12.81 -3.75 -8.94
C THR A 127 12.89 -2.24 -8.84
N ASN A 128 14.04 -1.64 -9.17
CA ASN A 128 14.16 -0.19 -9.14
C ASN A 128 13.11 0.46 -10.05
N MET A 129 12.57 1.59 -9.60
CA MET A 129 11.87 2.50 -10.50
C MET A 129 12.75 2.87 -11.69
N LYS A 130 12.13 2.89 -12.86
CA LYS A 130 12.68 3.45 -14.09
C LYS A 130 12.52 4.96 -14.08
N ASN A 131 13.18 5.63 -15.03
CA ASN A 131 13.05 7.09 -15.15
C ASN A 131 11.60 7.50 -15.47
N GLU A 132 10.91 6.69 -16.27
CA GLU A 132 9.49 6.89 -16.61
C GLU A 132 8.56 6.82 -15.38
N ASP A 133 9.00 6.21 -14.27
CA ASP A 133 8.21 6.16 -13.04
C ASP A 133 8.33 7.45 -12.21
N ILE A 134 9.32 8.29 -12.47
CA ILE A 134 9.66 9.42 -11.60
C ILE A 134 8.97 10.67 -12.16
N PRO A 135 8.00 11.28 -11.44
CA PRO A 135 7.24 12.43 -11.93
C PRO A 135 8.10 13.70 -11.84
N THR A 136 9.05 13.89 -12.74
CA THR A 136 9.96 15.05 -12.73
C THR A 136 9.36 16.31 -13.34
N ASP A 137 8.32 16.13 -14.14
CA ASP A 137 7.53 17.12 -14.85
C ASP A 137 6.13 16.54 -15.13
N GLU A 138 5.25 17.32 -15.73
CA GLU A 138 3.86 16.94 -15.98
C GLU A 138 3.72 15.75 -16.96
N ASP A 139 4.52 15.71 -18.03
CA ASP A 139 4.47 14.61 -19.00
C ASP A 139 4.87 13.28 -18.34
N ARG A 140 5.94 13.32 -17.52
CA ARG A 140 6.38 12.15 -16.73
C ARG A 140 5.41 11.75 -15.65
N TYR A 141 4.68 12.70 -15.09
CA TYR A 141 3.64 12.41 -14.12
C TYR A 141 2.52 11.57 -14.74
N TRP A 142 2.01 11.96 -15.91
CA TRP A 142 0.99 11.20 -16.63
C TRP A 142 1.51 9.85 -17.14
N GLU A 143 2.73 9.80 -17.67
CA GLU A 143 3.38 8.54 -18.07
C GLU A 143 3.49 7.56 -16.88
N ALA A 144 3.84 8.05 -15.70
CA ALA A 144 3.94 7.22 -14.50
C ALA A 144 2.57 6.66 -14.06
N PHE A 145 1.48 7.41 -14.24
CA PHE A 145 0.11 6.91 -14.03
C PHE A 145 -0.28 5.84 -15.04
N ASP A 146 0.01 6.04 -16.33
CA ASP A 146 -0.29 5.06 -17.38
C ASP A 146 0.43 3.70 -17.14
N LEU A 147 1.63 3.75 -16.55
CA LEU A 147 2.41 2.55 -16.20
C LEU A 147 1.92 1.86 -14.92
N PHE A 148 1.23 2.59 -14.04
CA PHE A 148 0.79 2.09 -12.74
C PHE A 148 -0.53 1.33 -12.91
N GLY A 149 -0.53 0.05 -12.54
CA GLY A 149 -1.64 -0.88 -12.82
C GLY A 149 -1.50 -1.62 -14.13
N SER A 150 -0.65 -1.17 -15.06
CA SER A 150 -0.39 -1.86 -16.35
C SER A 150 0.96 -2.61 -16.39
N GLU A 151 1.96 -2.12 -15.64
CA GLU A 151 3.30 -2.74 -15.57
C GLU A 151 3.67 -3.20 -14.14
N TYR A 152 3.00 -2.67 -13.12
CA TYR A 152 3.16 -3.03 -11.72
C TYR A 152 1.98 -2.49 -10.89
N VAL A 153 1.57 -3.22 -9.86
CA VAL A 153 0.41 -2.84 -9.01
C VAL A 153 0.81 -2.14 -7.72
N CYS A 154 2.09 -2.18 -7.33
CA CYS A 154 2.53 -1.52 -6.10
C CYS A 154 3.83 -0.73 -6.31
N ARG A 155 3.73 0.54 -5.91
CA ARG A 155 4.78 1.54 -5.88
C ARG A 155 5.30 1.61 -4.45
N LEU A 156 6.56 1.27 -4.22
CA LEU A 156 7.15 1.20 -2.88
C LEU A 156 8.27 2.24 -2.73
N LEU A 157 8.16 3.10 -1.72
CA LEU A 157 9.04 4.26 -1.51
C LEU A 157 9.08 5.15 -2.77
N GLY A 158 10.10 5.99 -2.90
CA GLY A 158 10.19 6.90 -4.04
C GLY A 158 9.25 8.10 -3.94
N ALA A 159 9.09 8.78 -5.08
CA ALA A 159 8.08 9.81 -5.25
C ALA A 159 6.68 9.18 -5.21
N PRO A 160 5.73 9.61 -4.39
CA PRO A 160 4.35 9.17 -4.51
C PRO A 160 3.72 9.68 -5.82
N LEU A 161 2.71 8.96 -6.33
CA LEU A 161 1.83 9.41 -7.41
C LEU A 161 0.50 9.76 -6.76
N TYR A 162 0.29 11.01 -6.37
CA TYR A 162 -0.97 11.47 -5.76
C TYR A 162 -1.83 12.17 -6.80
N ASP A 163 -3.14 11.96 -6.78
CA ASP A 163 -4.10 12.81 -7.49
C ASP A 163 -4.14 14.21 -6.83
N ASP A 164 -4.19 14.23 -5.50
CA ASP A 164 -4.16 15.43 -4.68
C ASP A 164 -3.18 15.29 -3.51
N VAL A 165 -2.49 16.37 -3.15
CA VAL A 165 -1.53 16.33 -2.03
C VAL A 165 -2.25 15.95 -0.73
N PRO A 166 -1.85 14.86 -0.05
CA PRO A 166 -2.56 14.41 1.14
C PRO A 166 -2.41 15.41 2.28
N GLU A 167 -3.53 15.73 2.91
CA GLU A 167 -3.61 16.46 4.15
C GLU A 167 -3.56 15.49 5.35
N ASP A 168 -3.38 16.02 6.57
CA ASP A 168 -3.50 15.23 7.80
C ASP A 168 -2.67 13.94 7.85
N LEU A 169 -1.38 14.06 7.53
CA LEU A 169 -0.39 12.98 7.70
C LEU A 169 0.17 12.90 9.13
N GLY A 170 -0.53 13.41 10.15
CA GLY A 170 -0.07 13.34 11.54
C GLY A 170 -0.32 11.96 12.14
N CYS A 171 0.68 11.38 12.80
CA CYS A 171 0.48 10.16 13.58
C CYS A 171 -0.51 10.43 14.73
N PRO A 172 -1.55 9.60 14.93
CA PRO A 172 -2.53 9.81 16.00
C PRO A 172 -1.93 9.68 17.41
N THR A 173 -0.76 9.04 17.54
CA THR A 173 -0.12 8.77 18.83
C THR A 173 0.90 9.85 19.21
N CYS A 174 1.75 10.30 18.28
CA CYS A 174 2.84 11.24 18.57
C CYS A 174 2.80 12.55 17.78
N SER A 175 1.79 12.73 16.92
CA SER A 175 1.57 13.91 16.05
C SER A 175 2.69 14.21 15.04
N LYS A 176 3.76 13.41 14.99
CA LYS A 176 4.80 13.52 13.95
C LYS A 176 4.21 13.16 12.59
N LYS A 177 4.71 13.82 11.54
CA LYS A 177 4.35 13.51 10.16
C LYS A 177 4.73 12.07 9.82
N MET A 178 3.76 11.29 9.36
CA MET A 178 3.92 9.93 8.88
C MET A 178 4.60 9.95 7.51
N LYS A 179 5.46 8.95 7.28
CA LYS A 179 6.22 8.82 6.04
C LYS A 179 5.40 8.03 5.04
N TYR A 180 5.32 8.52 3.79
CA TYR A 180 4.81 7.73 2.68
C TYR A 180 5.64 6.45 2.51
N VAL A 181 4.97 5.32 2.41
CA VAL A 181 5.59 4.02 2.24
C VAL A 181 5.28 3.44 0.88
N ALA A 182 4.00 3.36 0.51
CA ALA A 182 3.61 2.73 -0.74
C ALA A 182 2.28 3.26 -1.27
N THR A 183 2.07 3.07 -2.57
CA THR A 183 0.76 3.17 -3.22
C THR A 183 0.48 1.83 -3.89
N ILE A 184 -0.76 1.35 -3.78
CA ILE A 184 -1.23 0.14 -4.44
C ILE A 184 -2.41 0.51 -5.33
N THR A 185 -2.41 0.00 -6.56
CA THR A 185 -3.54 0.09 -7.50
C THR A 185 -3.98 -1.32 -7.90
N GLN A 186 -5.06 -1.40 -8.65
CA GLN A 186 -5.57 -2.66 -9.18
C GLN A 186 -4.78 -3.14 -10.40
N ASP A 187 -4.94 -4.42 -10.73
CA ASP A 187 -4.41 -4.99 -11.95
C ASP A 187 -5.32 -4.61 -13.14
N LEU A 188 -4.84 -3.72 -14.02
CA LEU A 188 -5.59 -3.28 -15.19
C LEU A 188 -5.41 -4.33 -16.28
N GLU A 189 -6.50 -5.04 -16.60
CA GLU A 189 -6.73 -6.28 -17.40
C GLU A 189 -5.85 -6.62 -18.62
N GLU A 190 -4.85 -5.82 -18.98
CA GLU A 190 -3.96 -6.08 -20.11
C GLU A 190 -2.83 -7.06 -19.79
N ARG A 191 -2.46 -7.23 -18.52
CA ARG A 191 -1.38 -8.13 -18.09
C ARG A 191 -1.70 -8.71 -16.71
N GLU A 192 -1.65 -10.03 -16.54
CA GLU A 192 -1.79 -10.68 -15.22
C GLU A 192 -0.57 -10.32 -14.32
N LEU A 193 -0.54 -9.10 -13.74
CA LEU A 193 0.55 -8.61 -12.90
C LEU A 193 0.63 -9.36 -11.57
N ILE A 194 -0.52 -9.82 -11.07
CA ILE A 194 -0.64 -10.79 -9.97
C ILE A 194 -1.42 -12.00 -10.48
N SER A 195 -0.72 -13.07 -10.87
CA SER A 195 -1.34 -14.21 -11.55
C SER A 195 -2.25 -15.10 -10.67
N VAL A 196 -2.24 -14.89 -9.35
CA VAL A 196 -2.93 -15.78 -8.39
C VAL A 196 -4.35 -15.36 -8.05
N VAL A 197 -4.78 -14.16 -8.46
CA VAL A 197 -6.13 -13.62 -8.26
C VAL A 197 -6.37 -12.51 -9.27
N ASP A 198 -7.59 -12.37 -9.77
CA ASP A 198 -8.00 -11.18 -10.50
C ASP A 198 -8.05 -9.99 -9.53
N PHE A 199 -6.96 -9.22 -9.45
CA PHE A 199 -6.74 -8.25 -8.39
C PHE A 199 -7.37 -6.89 -8.73
N GLN A 200 -8.69 -6.91 -8.86
CA GLN A 200 -9.52 -5.74 -9.08
C GLN A 200 -10.27 -5.35 -7.82
N PHE A 201 -10.25 -4.07 -7.48
CA PHE A 201 -10.94 -3.56 -6.30
C PHE A 201 -11.58 -2.18 -6.52
N GLY A 202 -11.62 -1.69 -7.76
CA GLY A 202 -12.19 -0.40 -8.14
C GLY A 202 -11.12 0.61 -8.58
N GLU A 203 -11.58 1.71 -9.20
CA GLU A 203 -10.74 2.78 -9.74
C GLU A 203 -10.17 3.68 -8.61
N MET A 204 -9.40 3.08 -7.72
CA MET A 204 -8.77 3.78 -6.59
C MET A 204 -7.34 3.32 -6.34
N ASN A 205 -6.55 4.23 -5.80
CA ASN A 205 -5.19 4.03 -5.35
C ASN A 205 -5.15 4.05 -3.82
N ILE A 206 -4.63 2.99 -3.20
CA ILE A 206 -4.50 2.88 -1.74
C ILE A 206 -3.10 3.31 -1.32
N TYR A 207 -3.02 4.37 -0.53
CA TYR A 207 -1.77 4.92 -0.01
C TYR A 207 -1.51 4.42 1.40
N TYR A 208 -0.26 4.09 1.66
CA TYR A 208 0.23 3.59 2.93
C TYR A 208 1.26 4.55 3.51
N TYR A 209 1.07 4.92 4.77
CA TYR A 209 1.99 5.74 5.53
C TYR A 209 2.37 5.08 6.83
N LEU A 210 3.59 5.34 7.31
CA LEU A 210 4.12 4.73 8.52
C LEU A 210 4.69 5.78 9.46
N CYS A 211 4.25 5.72 10.71
CA CYS A 211 4.97 6.31 11.84
C CYS A 211 5.86 5.23 12.46
N LYS A 212 7.15 5.29 12.14
CA LYS A 212 8.13 4.31 12.62
C LYS A 212 8.34 4.36 14.13
N ASP A 213 8.21 5.55 14.72
CA ASP A 213 8.41 5.73 16.16
C ASP A 213 7.30 5.09 17.00
N CYS A 214 6.10 4.92 16.41
CA CYS A 214 4.95 4.36 17.10
C CYS A 214 4.49 3.02 16.50
N SER A 215 5.14 2.53 15.44
CA SER A 215 4.71 1.36 14.69
C SER A 215 3.25 1.47 14.23
N VAL A 216 2.83 2.67 13.80
CA VAL A 216 1.45 2.95 13.35
C VAL A 216 1.42 3.09 11.83
N MET A 217 0.55 2.34 11.17
CA MET A 217 0.28 2.44 9.74
C MET A 217 -1.03 3.22 9.51
N LYS A 218 -1.02 4.16 8.57
CA LYS A 218 -2.22 4.82 8.04
C LYS A 218 -2.46 4.31 6.62
N THR A 219 -3.70 4.04 6.28
CA THR A 219 -4.14 3.81 4.91
C THR A 219 -5.19 4.83 4.54
N GLU A 220 -5.15 5.32 3.31
CA GLU A 220 -6.21 6.16 2.73
C GLU A 220 -6.24 5.95 1.22
N ILE A 221 -7.30 6.39 0.56
CA ILE A 221 -7.40 6.28 -0.90
C ILE A 221 -7.39 7.64 -1.58
N GLN A 222 -7.04 7.63 -2.86
CA GLN A 222 -7.40 8.65 -3.83
C GLN A 222 -7.90 7.95 -5.09
N GLY A 223 -8.68 8.64 -5.91
CA GLY A 223 -9.51 8.01 -6.94
C GLY A 223 -10.90 7.64 -6.41
N THR A 224 -11.80 7.27 -7.33
CA THR A 224 -13.23 6.99 -7.08
C THR A 224 -13.75 6.00 -8.10
#